data_AF-G8TPE0-F1
#
_entry.id   AF-G8TPE0-F1
#
_cell.length_a   1.000
_cell.length_b   1.000
_cell.length_c   1.000
_cell.angle_alpha   90.00
_cell.angle_beta   90.00
_cell.angle_gamma   90.00
#
_symmetry.space_group_name_H-M   'P 1'
#
loop_
_entity.id
_entity.type
_entity.pdbx_description
1 polymer ?
#
loop_
_entity_poly.entity_id
_entity_poly.type
_entity_poly.pdbx_seq_one_letter_code
_entity_poly.pdbx_strand_id
1 'polypeptide(L)'
;MVINEKEFPVVVQAYQPGRDGELFVAEQMVRNQAEVDAFSSRYAGYVIEARVIKENELATNSNYDTRTRRTAVHRRGLPAWAILLLIVVVLVVVGFTTGWIQKTFQLNL
;
A
#
# COMPACT_ATOMS: atom_id res chain seq x y z
N MET A 1 29.71 -4.41 8.26
CA MET A 1 28.71 -5.48 8.12
C MET A 1 29.17 -6.39 7.01
N VAL A 2 29.27 -7.70 7.27
CA VAL A 2 29.75 -8.68 6.27
C VAL A 2 28.69 -9.77 6.18
N ILE A 3 28.14 -9.98 4.99
CA ILE A 3 27.10 -11.00 4.73
C ILE A 3 27.78 -12.18 4.02
N ASN A 4 27.39 -13.40 4.37
CA ASN A 4 27.95 -14.59 3.74
C ASN A 4 27.45 -14.72 2.29
N GLU A 5 28.35 -15.08 1.38
CA GLU A 5 28.03 -15.21 -0.05
C GLU A 5 26.92 -16.24 -0.36
N LYS A 6 26.74 -17.23 0.52
CA LYS A 6 25.69 -18.26 0.40
C LYS A 6 24.31 -17.81 0.83
N GLU A 7 24.20 -16.66 1.50
CA GLU A 7 22.94 -16.12 2.02
C GLU A 7 22.30 -15.14 1.02
N PHE A 8 23.02 -14.75 -0.03
CA PHE A 8 22.46 -13.97 -1.12
C PHE A 8 21.44 -14.78 -1.93
N PRO A 9 20.35 -14.14 -2.42
CA PRO A 9 20.04 -12.72 -2.27
C PRO A 9 19.41 -12.37 -0.91
N VAL A 10 19.83 -11.24 -0.35
CA VAL A 10 19.29 -10.69 0.91
C VAL A 10 18.63 -9.34 0.67
N VAL A 11 17.69 -8.98 1.52
CA VAL A 11 17.08 -7.64 1.51
C VAL A 11 17.70 -6.83 2.63
N VAL A 12 18.18 -5.65 2.30
CA VAL A 12 18.77 -4.71 3.26
C VAL A 12 17.84 -3.53 3.41
N GLN A 13 17.56 -3.17 4.66
CA GLN A 13 16.65 -2.11 5.06
C GLN A 13 17.43 -1.05 5.84
N ALA A 14 17.17 0.22 5.56
CA ALA A 14 17.75 1.35 6.28
C ALA A 14 16.67 2.03 7.14
N TYR A 15 17.00 2.28 8.40
CA TYR A 15 16.16 2.92 9.40
C TYR A 15 16.82 4.19 9.96
N GLN A 16 16.07 5.28 10.03
CA GLN A 16 16.54 6.51 10.67
C GLN A 16 16.35 6.39 12.18
N PRO A 17 17.41 6.55 12.99
CA PRO A 17 17.27 6.58 14.44
C PRO A 17 16.54 7.86 14.86
N GLY A 18 15.33 7.71 15.40
CA GLY A 18 14.50 8.79 15.94
C GLY A 18 14.27 8.66 17.45
N ARG A 19 13.76 9.73 18.07
CA ARG A 19 13.50 9.78 19.52
C ARG A 19 12.40 8.81 20.00
N ASP A 20 11.48 8.46 19.10
CA ASP A 20 10.30 7.60 19.37
C ASP A 20 10.33 6.27 18.61
N GLY A 21 11.44 5.92 17.94
CA GLY A 21 11.60 4.67 17.20
C GLY A 21 12.42 4.77 15.91
N GLU A 22 12.63 3.63 15.28
CA GLU A 22 13.34 3.48 14.00
C GLU A 22 12.38 3.75 12.83
N LEU A 23 12.62 4.83 12.08
CA LEU A 23 11.79 5.17 10.93
C LEU A 23 12.34 4.50 9.67
N PHE A 24 11.55 3.64 9.03
CA PHE A 24 11.93 3.03 7.75
C PHE A 24 12.18 4.10 6.68
N VAL A 25 13.35 4.02 6.02
CA VAL A 25 13.76 4.95 4.96
C VAL A 25 13.78 4.26 3.60
N ALA A 26 14.47 3.13 3.50
CA ALA A 26 14.72 2.46 2.23
C ALA A 26 14.85 0.95 2.40
N GLU A 27 14.52 0.23 1.34
CA GLU A 27 14.71 -1.22 1.22
C GLU A 27 15.30 -1.52 -0.16
N GLN A 28 16.33 -2.36 -0.21
CA GLN A 28 16.93 -2.82 -1.45
C GLN A 28 17.28 -4.31 -1.36
N MET A 29 16.92 -5.07 -2.39
CA MET A 29 17.42 -6.42 -2.60
C MET A 29 18.83 -6.35 -3.16
N VAL A 30 19.77 -6.97 -2.47
CA VAL A 30 21.18 -7.01 -2.85
C VAL A 30 21.64 -8.44 -3.04
N ARG A 31 22.47 -8.61 -4.07
CA ARG A 31 22.89 -9.93 -4.57
C ARG A 31 24.35 -10.24 -4.31
N ASN A 32 25.12 -9.24 -3.88
CA ASN A 32 26.53 -9.37 -3.57
C ASN A 32 26.95 -8.37 -2.48
N GLN A 33 28.15 -8.57 -1.93
CA GLN A 33 28.69 -7.73 -0.87
C GLN A 33 28.98 -6.29 -1.35
N ALA A 34 29.36 -6.09 -2.61
CA ALA A 34 29.62 -4.74 -3.14
C ALA A 34 28.36 -3.86 -3.16
N GLU A 35 27.19 -4.46 -3.42
CA GLU A 35 25.89 -3.79 -3.37
C GLU A 35 25.47 -3.45 -1.93
N VAL A 36 25.80 -4.33 -0.97
CA VAL A 36 25.61 -4.06 0.47
C VAL A 36 26.45 -2.86 0.90
N ASP A 37 27.71 -2.79 0.47
CA ASP A 37 28.62 -1.71 0.81
C ASP A 37 28.18 -0.38 0.17
N ALA A 38 27.71 -0.43 -1.09
CA ALA A 38 27.15 0.73 -1.78
C ALA A 38 25.88 1.24 -1.09
N PHE A 39 24.97 0.35 -0.68
CA PHE A 39 23.78 0.70 0.08
C PHE A 39 24.15 1.31 1.44
N SER A 40 25.09 0.69 2.15
CA SER A 40 25.55 1.15 3.47
C SER A 40 26.24 2.51 3.42
N SER A 41 26.95 2.80 2.34
CA SER A 41 27.55 4.11 2.08
C SER A 41 26.48 5.18 1.83
N ARG A 42 25.44 4.86 1.05
CA ARG A 42 24.33 5.80 0.76
C ARG A 42 23.51 6.15 1.99
N TYR A 43 23.33 5.20 2.90
CA TYR A 43 22.59 5.37 4.15
C TYR A 43 23.54 5.37 5.35
N ALA A 44 24.72 5.99 5.22
CA ALA A 44 25.65 6.15 6.33
C ALA A 44 24.99 6.93 7.47
N GLY A 45 25.06 6.39 8.69
CA GLY A 45 24.42 6.96 9.89
C GLY A 45 22.98 6.48 10.14
N TYR A 46 22.43 5.65 9.26
CA TYR A 46 21.17 4.94 9.48
C TYR A 46 21.45 3.55 10.07
N VAL A 47 20.49 3.00 10.81
CA VAL A 47 20.54 1.60 11.26
C VAL A 47 20.22 0.72 10.06
N ILE A 48 21.11 -0.21 9.75
CA ILE A 48 20.99 -1.08 8.57
C ILE A 48 20.71 -2.49 9.05
N GLU A 49 19.58 -3.04 8.64
CA GLU A 49 19.15 -4.40 8.96
C GLU A 49 19.13 -5.26 7.69
N ALA A 50 19.68 -6.47 7.77
CA ALA A 50 19.60 -7.45 6.68
C ALA A 50 18.65 -8.58 7.07
N ARG A 51 17.75 -8.93 6.13
CA ARG A 51 16.82 -10.04 6.26
C ARG A 51 16.97 -11.00 5.08
N VAL A 52 16.95 -12.29 5.37
CA VAL A 52 16.90 -13.35 4.36
C VAL A 52 15.53 -13.35 3.70
N ILE A 53 15.51 -13.47 2.37
CA ILE A 53 14.27 -13.49 1.60
C ILE A 53 13.51 -14.77 1.92
N LYS A 54 12.25 -14.64 2.34
CA LYS A 54 11.36 -15.79 2.48
C LYS A 54 10.86 -16.19 1.09
N GLU A 55 10.79 -17.49 0.83
CA GLU A 55 10.44 -18.08 -0.47
C GLU A 55 9.09 -17.61 -1.03
N ASN A 56 8.20 -17.13 -0.14
CA ASN A 56 6.89 -16.57 -0.48
C ASN A 56 6.93 -15.14 -1.08
N GLU A 57 8.04 -14.42 -0.98
CA GLU A 57 8.21 -13.06 -1.54
C GLU A 57 8.84 -13.08 -2.95
N LEU A 58 9.38 -14.22 -3.40
CA LEU A 58 9.93 -14.40 -4.75
C LEU A 58 8.84 -14.40 -5.84
N ALA A 59 7.62 -14.82 -5.51
CA ALA A 59 6.51 -14.91 -6.47
C ALA A 59 5.75 -13.58 -6.70
N THR A 60 5.96 -12.57 -5.86
CA THR A 60 5.18 -11.30 -5.88
C THR A 60 5.89 -10.17 -6.64
N ASN A 61 7.02 -10.44 -7.30
CA ASN A 61 7.89 -9.42 -7.89
C ASN A 61 7.89 -9.36 -9.43
N SER A 62 6.73 -9.50 -10.07
CA SER A 62 6.54 -9.10 -11.48
C SER A 62 5.84 -7.74 -11.64
N ASN A 63 5.61 -6.99 -10.56
CA ASN A 63 4.82 -5.75 -10.56
C ASN A 63 5.40 -4.65 -9.65
N TYR A 64 6.72 -4.54 -9.54
CA TYR A 64 7.36 -3.42 -8.83
C TYR A 64 7.98 -2.45 -9.81
N ASP A 65 7.13 -1.60 -10.38
CA ASP A 65 7.57 -0.29 -10.86
C ASP A 65 6.70 0.80 -10.22
N THR A 66 7.38 1.67 -9.47
CA THR A 66 6.93 3.00 -9.06
C THR A 66 5.59 3.13 -8.31
N ARG A 67 5.62 2.99 -6.98
CA ARG A 67 4.73 3.79 -6.10
C ARG A 67 5.40 4.06 -4.76
N THR A 68 6.04 5.22 -4.72
CA THR A 68 6.34 6.00 -3.53
C THR A 68 5.20 5.89 -2.52
N ARG A 69 5.56 5.42 -1.31
CA ARG A 69 4.72 5.43 -0.11
C ARG A 69 4.17 6.85 0.12
N ARG A 70 2.94 7.10 -0.32
CA ARG A 70 2.04 7.96 0.45
C ARG A 70 1.35 7.03 1.44
N THR A 71 1.66 7.24 2.71
CA THR A 71 0.94 6.76 3.87
C THR A 71 -0.54 7.08 3.71
N ALA A 72 -1.28 6.18 3.06
CA ALA A 72 -2.71 6.13 3.16
C ALA A 72 -2.99 5.63 4.58
N VAL A 73 -3.11 6.58 5.50
CA VAL A 73 -3.77 6.37 6.79
C VAL A 73 -5.12 5.75 6.43
N HIS A 74 -5.22 4.42 6.57
CA HIS A 74 -6.50 3.72 6.59
C HIS A 74 -7.22 4.14 7.88
N ARG A 75 -7.69 5.39 7.91
CA ARG A 75 -8.91 5.69 8.64
C ARG A 75 -9.92 4.72 8.06
N ARG A 76 -10.44 3.83 8.91
CA ARG A 76 -11.69 3.09 8.67
C ARG A 76 -12.81 4.10 8.44
N GLY A 77 -12.77 4.80 7.31
CA GLY A 77 -13.88 5.55 6.79
C GLY A 77 -14.87 4.51 6.29
N LEU A 78 -16.14 4.70 6.63
CA LEU A 78 -17.24 4.01 5.99
C LEU A 78 -16.95 3.94 4.48
N PRO A 79 -17.10 2.78 3.83
CA PRO A 79 -16.77 2.65 2.42
C PRO A 79 -17.51 3.76 1.68
N ALA A 80 -16.81 4.58 0.90
CA ALA A 80 -17.41 5.70 0.15
C ALA A 80 -18.60 5.24 -0.72
N TRP A 81 -18.65 3.94 -1.02
CA TRP A 81 -19.74 3.25 -1.69
C TRP A 81 -21.06 3.17 -0.87
N ALA A 82 -21.00 3.21 0.46
CA ALA A 82 -22.19 3.23 1.33
C ALA A 82 -23.02 4.50 1.14
N ILE A 83 -22.38 5.66 0.93
CA ILE A 83 -23.07 6.92 0.63
C ILE A 83 -23.78 6.83 -0.71
N LEU A 84 -23.12 6.25 -1.72
CA LEU A 84 -23.71 6.06 -3.05
C LEU A 84 -24.94 5.13 -2.97
N LEU A 85 -24.85 4.03 -2.24
CA LEU A 85 -25.98 3.12 -2.01
C LEU A 85 -27.17 3.82 -1.33
N LEU A 86 -26.89 4.65 -0.31
CA LEU A 86 -27.93 5.38 0.41
C LEU A 86 -28.67 6.36 -0.53
N ILE A 87 -27.94 7.07 -1.39
CA ILE A 87 -28.54 7.99 -2.38
C ILE A 87 -29.45 7.24 -3.36
N VAL A 88 -29.03 6.07 -3.83
CA VAL A 88 -29.83 5.23 -4.74
C VAL A 88 -31.14 4.79 -4.07
N VAL A 89 -31.08 4.35 -2.82
CA VAL A 89 -32.28 3.93 -2.06
C VAL A 89 -33.25 5.11 -1.90
N VAL A 90 -32.75 6.29 -1.54
CA VAL A 90 -33.59 7.49 -1.40
C VAL A 90 -34.25 7.86 -2.74
N LEU A 91 -33.51 7.82 -3.85
CA LEU A 91 -34.07 8.08 -5.18
C LEU A 91 -35.17 7.10 -5.58
N VAL A 92 -35.02 5.81 -5.27
CA VAL A 92 -36.06 4.80 -5.53
C VAL A 92 -37.31 5.09 -4.71
N VAL A 93 -37.18 5.35 -3.42
CA VAL A 93 -38.32 5.65 -2.52
C VAL A 93 -39.02 6.94 -2.94
N VAL A 94 -38.27 8.00 -3.25
CA VAL A 94 -38.85 9.28 -3.72
C VAL A 94 -39.49 9.11 -5.09
N GLY A 95 -38.86 8.42 -6.04
CA GLY A 95 -39.44 8.15 -7.35
C GLY A 95 -40.73 7.34 -7.28
N PHE A 96 -40.81 6.40 -6.33
CA PHE A 96 -42.00 5.58 -6.08
C PHE A 96 -43.11 6.37 -5.38
N THR A 97 -42.79 7.15 -4.34
CA THR A 97 -43.77 7.93 -3.55
C THR A 97 -44.26 9.18 -4.25
N THR A 98 -43.40 9.87 -5.00
CA THR A 98 -43.75 11.10 -5.74
C THR A 98 -44.58 10.80 -7.00
N GLY A 99 -44.92 9.53 -7.25
CA GLY A 99 -45.68 9.12 -8.42
C GLY A 99 -44.96 9.46 -9.73
N TRP A 100 -43.63 9.55 -9.73
CA TRP A 100 -42.86 9.82 -10.95
C TRP A 100 -43.11 8.73 -11.99
N ILE A 101 -43.20 7.48 -11.53
CA ILE A 101 -43.55 6.33 -12.38
C ILE A 101 -44.99 6.45 -12.95
N GLN A 102 -45.89 7.16 -12.27
CA GLN A 102 -47.26 7.41 -12.76
C GLN A 102 -47.31 8.59 -13.74
N LYS A 103 -46.56 9.67 -13.47
CA LYS A 103 -46.49 10.84 -14.38
C LYS A 103 -45.83 10.52 -15.71
N THR A 104 -44.83 9.64 -15.76
CA THR A 104 -44.22 9.22 -17.03
C THR A 104 -45.11 8.29 -17.84
N PHE A 105 -46.06 7.59 -17.20
CA PHE A 105 -46.90 6.61 -17.87
C PHE A 105 -48.30 7.08 -18.27
N GLN A 106 -48.72 8.33 -17.97
CA GLN A 106 -50.03 8.87 -18.38
C GLN A 106 -51.18 7.84 -18.30
N LEU A 107 -51.20 7.01 -17.25
CA LEU A 107 -52.31 6.09 -17.05
C LEU A 107 -53.44 6.88 -16.40
N ASN A 108 -54.25 7.44 -17.29
CA ASN A 108 -55.59 7.93 -17.01
C ASN A 108 -56.40 6.72 -16.50
N LEU A 109 -56.67 6.68 -15.20
CA LEU A 109 -57.70 5.81 -14.62
C LEU A 109 -58.79 6.71 -14.03
#